data_AF-A0AAU4HA10-F1
#
_entry.id   AF-A0AAU4HA10-F1
#
_cell.length_a   1.000
_cell.length_b   1.000
_cell.length_c   1.000
_cell.angle_alpha   90.00
_cell.angle_beta   90.00
_cell.angle_gamma   90.00
#
_symmetry.space_group_name_H-M   'P 1'
#
loop_
_entity.id
_entity.type
_entity.pdbx_description
1 polymer ?
#
loop_
_entity_poly.entity_id
_entity_poly.type
_entity_poly.pdbx_seq_one_letter_code
_entity_poly.pdbx_strand_id
1 'polypeptide(L)'
;MAAPNEVTFRLPRCPRSVPRARAALLAVLGDWGVDQEVLGNAELVLSELVTNALLRLEVSDAGAGTPELREPGDEETGGRGLLLVEALALRWGVEKRAGGVGKTVFAELKAPDIVAEPVETELAAVMVHPGQYVRVWGAWRAVLDVHTEQHESHESTVVLTLDEGPALRVHATEPLTVRRRGDG
;
A
#
# COMPACT_ATOMS: atom_id res chain seq x y z
N MET A 1 12.11 -25.61 -21.44
CA MET A 1 11.98 -24.51 -20.46
C MET A 1 11.10 -25.03 -19.34
N ALA A 2 11.59 -25.09 -18.11
CA ALA A 2 10.75 -25.43 -16.96
C ALA A 2 9.70 -24.32 -16.77
N ALA A 3 8.47 -24.69 -16.43
CA ALA A 3 7.45 -23.70 -16.06
C ALA A 3 7.96 -22.91 -14.84
N PRO A 4 7.65 -21.60 -14.73
CA PRO A 4 7.97 -20.85 -13.52
C PRO A 4 7.32 -21.52 -12.31
N ASN A 5 8.07 -21.61 -11.22
CA ASN A 5 7.55 -22.10 -9.95
C ASN A 5 6.52 -21.10 -9.41
N GLU A 6 5.25 -21.49 -9.29
CA GLU A 6 4.16 -20.66 -8.78
C GLU A 6 3.45 -21.37 -7.62
N VAL A 7 3.10 -20.62 -6.58
CA VAL A 7 2.28 -21.09 -5.47
C VAL A 7 1.25 -20.04 -5.09
N THR A 8 0.02 -20.46 -4.79
CA THR A 8 -1.05 -19.58 -4.32
C THR A 8 -1.58 -20.05 -2.98
N PHE A 9 -1.72 -19.12 -2.03
CA PHE A 9 -2.34 -19.36 -0.73
C PHE A 9 -3.60 -18.51 -0.57
N ARG A 10 -4.61 -19.06 0.12
CA ARG A 10 -5.78 -18.30 0.57
C ARG A 10 -5.80 -18.31 2.09
N LEU A 11 -5.76 -17.14 2.69
CA LEU A 11 -5.74 -16.95 4.14
C LEU A 11 -6.88 -16.02 4.57
N PRO A 12 -7.48 -16.23 5.76
CA PRO A 12 -8.43 -15.28 6.32
C PRO A 12 -7.82 -13.89 6.51
N ARG A 13 -8.63 -12.84 6.40
CA ARG A 13 -8.21 -11.45 6.58
C ARG A 13 -8.19 -11.09 8.07
N CYS A 14 -7.18 -11.56 8.80
CA CYS A 14 -6.98 -11.21 10.22
C CYS A 14 -5.48 -11.23 10.61
N PRO A 15 -5.08 -10.56 11.70
CA PRO A 15 -3.67 -10.49 12.13
C PRO A 15 -3.00 -11.86 12.35
N ARG A 16 -3.78 -12.89 12.68
CA ARG A 16 -3.26 -14.27 12.85
C ARG A 16 -2.79 -14.91 11.54
N SER A 17 -3.14 -14.34 10.39
CA SER A 17 -2.72 -14.84 9.09
C SER A 17 -1.29 -14.45 8.73
N VAL A 18 -0.70 -13.40 9.33
CA VAL A 18 0.69 -13.00 9.08
C VAL A 18 1.69 -14.12 9.40
N PRO A 19 1.74 -14.68 10.64
CA PRO A 19 2.66 -15.77 10.94
C PRO A 19 2.37 -17.03 10.12
N ARG A 20 1.09 -17.28 9.76
CA ARG A 20 0.70 -18.41 8.92
C ARG A 20 1.17 -18.25 7.47
N ALA A 21 1.11 -17.04 6.93
CA ALA A 21 1.60 -16.68 5.61
C ALA A 21 3.12 -16.84 5.53
N ARG A 22 3.85 -16.31 6.52
CA ARG A 22 5.30 -16.49 6.64
C ARG A 22 5.69 -17.97 6.66
N ALA A 23 5.08 -18.77 7.54
CA ALA A 23 5.40 -20.19 7.65
C ALA A 23 5.15 -20.96 6.32
N ALA A 24 4.05 -20.64 5.63
CA ALA A 24 3.73 -21.26 4.34
C ALA A 24 4.72 -20.86 3.24
N LEU A 25 5.12 -19.60 3.19
CA LEU A 25 6.13 -19.10 2.25
C LEU A 25 7.49 -19.78 2.49
N LEU A 26 7.94 -19.80 3.74
CA LEU A 26 9.23 -20.40 4.11
C LEU A 26 9.30 -21.87 3.74
N ALA A 27 8.22 -22.62 3.94
CA ALA A 27 8.15 -24.03 3.53
C ALA A 27 8.34 -24.18 2.01
N VAL A 28 7.61 -23.40 1.20
CA VAL A 28 7.68 -23.52 -0.26
C VAL A 28 8.99 -23.02 -0.84
N LEU A 29 9.49 -21.87 -0.38
CA LEU A 29 10.76 -21.34 -0.86
C LEU A 29 11.95 -22.22 -0.43
N GLY A 30 11.85 -22.85 0.75
CA GLY A 30 12.78 -23.89 1.19
C GLY A 30 12.79 -25.10 0.26
N ASP A 31 11.60 -25.61 -0.10
CA ASP A 31 11.45 -26.73 -1.04
C ASP A 31 11.97 -26.39 -2.45
N TRP A 32 11.89 -25.13 -2.85
CA TRP A 32 12.43 -24.64 -4.13
C TRP A 32 13.94 -24.35 -4.09
N GLY A 33 14.59 -24.45 -2.92
CA GLY A 33 16.02 -24.21 -2.77
C GLY A 33 16.43 -22.76 -3.00
N VAL A 34 15.55 -21.81 -2.66
CA VAL A 34 15.83 -20.37 -2.78
C VAL A 34 16.91 -19.95 -1.77
N ASP A 35 17.79 -19.04 -2.19
CA ASP A 35 18.84 -18.49 -1.34
C ASP A 35 18.29 -17.76 -0.10
N GLN A 36 19.04 -17.78 1.01
CA GLN A 36 18.63 -17.24 2.30
C GLN A 36 18.38 -15.72 2.26
N GLU A 37 19.13 -14.96 1.46
CA GLU A 37 18.92 -13.52 1.30
C GLU A 37 17.56 -13.24 0.63
N VAL A 38 17.28 -13.96 -0.46
CA VAL A 38 16.01 -13.83 -1.20
C VAL A 38 14.84 -14.28 -0.34
N LEU A 39 15.00 -15.35 0.43
CA LEU A 39 14.00 -15.85 1.37
C LEU A 39 13.67 -14.82 2.46
N GLY A 40 14.69 -14.18 3.05
CA GLY A 40 14.49 -13.11 4.05
C GLY A 40 13.75 -11.91 3.46
N ASN A 41 14.11 -11.48 2.26
CA ASN A 41 13.42 -10.39 1.56
C ASN A 41 11.96 -10.74 1.24
N ALA A 42 11.70 -11.95 0.74
CA ALA A 42 10.34 -12.41 0.43
C ALA A 42 9.47 -12.51 1.68
N GLU A 43 10.03 -12.96 2.81
CA GLU A 43 9.34 -13.02 4.09
C GLU A 43 8.93 -11.62 4.59
N LEU A 44 9.84 -10.65 4.50
CA LEU A 44 9.56 -9.26 4.86
C LEU A 44 8.46 -8.68 3.98
N VAL A 45 8.60 -8.78 2.65
CA VAL A 45 7.61 -8.28 1.69
C VAL A 45 6.24 -8.90 1.94
N LEU A 46 6.16 -10.22 2.14
CA LEU A 46 4.89 -10.88 2.43
C LEU A 46 4.29 -10.41 3.76
N SER A 47 5.10 -10.21 4.79
CA SER A 47 4.65 -9.76 6.10
C SER A 47 3.98 -8.38 6.02
N GLU A 48 4.60 -7.45 5.28
CA GLU A 48 4.05 -6.12 5.05
C GLU A 48 2.76 -6.18 4.21
N LEU A 49 2.75 -6.95 3.12
CA LEU A 49 1.56 -7.10 2.27
C LEU A 49 0.35 -7.67 3.04
N VAL A 50 0.57 -8.67 3.88
CA VAL A 50 -0.52 -9.29 4.66
C VAL A 50 -0.97 -8.38 5.80
N THR A 51 -0.05 -7.64 6.43
CA THR A 51 -0.38 -6.69 7.50
C THR A 51 -1.17 -5.51 6.97
N ASN A 52 -0.74 -4.95 5.83
CA ASN A 52 -1.36 -3.78 5.19
C ASN A 52 -2.71 -4.09 4.51
N ALA A 53 -3.08 -5.37 4.37
CA ALA A 53 -4.38 -5.77 3.84
C ALA A 53 -5.57 -5.46 4.77
N LEU A 54 -5.29 -5.00 6.00
CA LEU A 54 -6.27 -4.67 7.03
C LEU A 54 -6.10 -3.24 7.52
N LEU A 55 -7.19 -2.48 7.56
CA LEU A 55 -7.23 -1.19 8.25
C LEU A 55 -7.85 -1.39 9.63
N ARG A 56 -7.11 -1.09 10.70
CA ARG A 56 -7.59 -1.18 12.08
C ARG A 56 -7.88 0.21 12.65
N LEU A 57 -9.12 0.42 13.06
CA LEU A 57 -9.62 1.64 13.71
C LEU A 57 -9.79 1.36 15.21
N GLU A 58 -9.30 2.24 16.07
CA GLU A 58 -9.38 2.07 17.53
C GLU A 58 -9.86 3.33 18.24
N VAL A 59 -10.75 3.16 19.21
CA VAL A 59 -11.23 4.21 20.11
C VAL A 59 -11.03 3.74 21.54
N SER A 60 -10.27 4.52 22.32
CA SER A 60 -10.01 4.21 23.72
C SER A 60 -10.79 5.14 24.65
N ASP A 61 -11.45 4.56 25.66
CA ASP A 61 -12.19 5.27 26.69
C ASP A 61 -11.72 4.84 28.08
N ALA A 62 -11.57 5.78 29.00
CA ALA A 62 -11.17 5.52 30.39
C ALA A 62 -12.37 5.12 31.29
N GLY A 63 -13.60 5.24 30.79
CA GLY A 63 -14.81 4.82 31.48
C GLY A 63 -14.92 3.31 31.69
N ALA A 64 -15.56 2.91 32.79
CA ALA A 64 -15.68 1.51 33.21
C ALA A 64 -16.76 0.69 32.46
N GLY A 65 -17.69 1.34 31.75
CA GLY A 65 -18.76 0.63 31.03
C GLY A 65 -18.22 -0.13 29.81
N THR A 66 -18.82 -1.25 29.43
CA THR A 66 -18.49 -1.97 28.17
C THR A 66 -19.57 -1.65 27.15
N PRO A 67 -19.23 -1.34 25.89
CA PRO A 67 -20.24 -1.05 24.89
C PRO A 67 -20.92 -2.36 24.50
N GLU A 68 -22.25 -2.36 24.51
CA GLU A 68 -23.08 -3.53 24.24
C GLU A 68 -23.87 -3.31 22.95
N LEU A 69 -23.94 -4.37 22.12
CA LEU A 69 -24.80 -4.36 20.95
C LEU A 69 -26.25 -4.36 21.42
N ARG A 70 -27.00 -3.33 21.04
CA ARG A 70 -28.41 -3.17 21.42
C ARG A 70 -29.25 -2.84 20.20
N GLU A 71 -30.46 -3.38 20.15
CA GLU A 71 -31.47 -2.97 19.18
C GLU A 71 -32.18 -1.73 19.74
N PRO A 72 -32.02 -0.54 19.11
CA PRO A 72 -32.73 0.64 19.56
C PRO A 72 -34.21 0.56 19.18
N GLY A 73 -35.09 0.96 20.09
CA GLY A 73 -36.52 1.06 19.81
C GLY A 73 -36.84 2.12 18.75
N ASP A 74 -38.04 2.05 18.17
CA ASP A 74 -38.45 2.85 17.01
C ASP A 74 -38.31 4.37 17.20
N GLU A 75 -38.52 4.87 18.44
CA GLU A 75 -38.41 6.29 18.77
C GLU A 75 -37.06 6.70 19.37
N GLU A 76 -36.10 5.78 19.53
CA GLU A 76 -34.78 6.13 20.05
C GLU A 76 -33.92 6.85 19.01
N THR A 77 -33.32 7.97 19.40
CA THR A 77 -32.42 8.75 18.55
C THR A 77 -30.96 8.26 18.58
N GLY A 78 -30.61 7.33 19.50
CA GLY A 78 -29.26 6.77 19.66
C GLY A 78 -29.23 5.23 19.58
N GLY A 79 -28.05 4.62 19.80
CA GLY A 79 -27.92 3.16 19.95
C GLY A 79 -27.62 2.35 18.68
N ARG A 80 -27.75 2.96 17.49
CA ARG A 80 -27.49 2.29 16.21
C ARG A 80 -26.00 2.11 15.88
N GLY A 81 -25.11 2.78 16.61
CA GLY A 81 -23.68 2.86 16.29
C GLY A 81 -23.00 1.49 16.20
N LEU A 82 -23.18 0.63 17.19
CA LEU A 82 -22.57 -0.71 17.16
C LEU A 82 -23.21 -1.64 16.13
N LEU A 83 -24.50 -1.46 15.79
CA LEU A 83 -25.14 -2.20 14.69
C LEU A 83 -24.50 -1.83 13.34
N LEU A 84 -24.14 -0.56 13.14
CA LEU A 84 -23.40 -0.14 11.95
C LEU A 84 -21.99 -0.71 11.94
N VAL A 85 -21.30 -0.74 13.08
CA VAL A 85 -19.96 -1.34 13.19
C VAL A 85 -20.02 -2.85 12.89
N GLU A 86 -21.00 -3.57 13.44
CA GLU A 86 -21.25 -4.99 13.14
C GLU A 86 -21.47 -5.23 11.63
N ALA A 87 -22.26 -4.37 10.98
CA ALA A 87 -22.58 -4.52 9.57
C ALA A 87 -21.42 -4.15 8.62
N LEU A 88 -20.55 -3.22 9.01
CA LEU A 88 -19.50 -2.66 8.14
C LEU A 88 -18.12 -3.25 8.38
N ALA A 89 -17.84 -3.73 9.60
CA ALA A 89 -16.54 -4.28 9.95
C ALA A 89 -16.39 -5.74 9.49
N LEU A 90 -15.18 -6.12 9.08
CA LEU A 90 -14.82 -7.54 8.93
C LEU A 90 -14.81 -8.23 10.30
N ARG A 91 -14.35 -7.49 11.31
CA ARG A 91 -14.29 -7.91 12.70
C ARG A 91 -14.26 -6.66 13.57
N TRP A 92 -14.90 -6.71 14.73
CA TRP A 92 -14.74 -5.69 15.76
C TRP A 92 -14.73 -6.35 17.13
N GLY A 93 -14.36 -5.59 18.16
CA GLY A 93 -14.37 -6.10 19.52
C GLY A 93 -13.95 -5.05 20.54
N VAL A 94 -13.90 -5.50 21.80
CA VAL A 94 -13.49 -4.68 22.94
C VAL A 94 -12.33 -5.36 23.65
N GLU A 95 -11.25 -4.62 23.82
CA GLU A 95 -10.04 -5.04 24.51
C GLU A 95 -9.79 -4.12 25.72
N LYS A 96 -8.97 -4.57 26.68
CA LYS A 96 -8.52 -3.70 27.77
C LYS A 96 -7.55 -2.67 27.20
N ARG A 97 -7.67 -1.41 27.64
CA ARG A 97 -6.76 -0.35 27.20
C ARG A 97 -5.32 -0.68 27.61
N ALA A 98 -4.39 -0.63 26.65
CA ALA A 98 -2.96 -0.78 26.95
C ALA A 98 -2.50 0.36 27.87
N GLY A 99 -1.89 0.01 29.01
CA GLY A 99 -1.27 0.98 29.92
C GLY A 99 -2.19 1.62 30.97
N GLY A 100 -3.42 1.12 31.21
CA GLY A 100 -4.23 1.65 32.31
C GLY A 100 -5.68 1.19 32.37
N VAL A 101 -6.50 1.95 33.11
CA VAL A 101 -7.94 1.69 33.29
C VAL A 101 -8.71 2.06 32.03
N GLY A 102 -9.74 1.28 31.74
CA GLY A 102 -10.66 1.50 30.64
C GLY A 102 -10.59 0.41 29.57
N LYS A 103 -11.05 0.75 28.39
CA LYS A 103 -11.25 -0.18 27.27
C LYS A 103 -10.85 0.47 25.95
N THR A 104 -10.55 -0.36 24.98
CA THR A 104 -10.34 0.00 23.58
C THR A 104 -11.34 -0.78 22.75
N VAL A 105 -12.19 -0.08 22.02
CA VAL A 105 -13.05 -0.68 20.99
C VAL A 105 -12.29 -0.61 19.69
N PHE A 106 -12.20 -1.72 18.98
CA PHE A 106 -11.54 -1.78 17.68
C PHE A 106 -12.52 -2.25 16.60
N ALA A 107 -12.29 -1.80 15.37
CA ALA A 107 -12.92 -2.34 14.17
C ALA A 107 -11.86 -2.55 13.08
N GLU A 108 -11.95 -3.68 12.39
CA GLU A 108 -11.08 -4.04 11.27
C GLU A 108 -11.88 -3.98 9.97
N LEU A 109 -11.37 -3.19 9.03
CA LEU A 109 -11.92 -3.02 7.70
C LEU A 109 -10.97 -3.64 6.67
N LYS A 110 -11.50 -3.96 5.50
CA LYS A 110 -10.67 -4.26 4.33
C LYS A 110 -9.92 -2.96 3.98
N ALA A 111 -8.59 -3.01 3.90
CA ALA A 111 -7.84 -1.87 3.40
C ALA A 111 -8.29 -1.58 1.94
N PRO A 112 -8.67 -0.33 1.61
CA PRO A 112 -8.86 0.05 0.21
C PRO A 112 -7.50 -0.06 -0.49
N ASP A 113 -7.50 -0.77 -1.63
CA ASP A 113 -6.39 -1.01 -2.56
C ASP A 113 -5.01 -0.51 -2.11
N ILE A 114 -4.20 -1.43 -1.54
CA ILE A 114 -2.81 -1.19 -1.16
C ILE A 114 -2.08 -0.51 -2.32
N VAL A 115 -1.79 0.78 -2.16
CA VAL A 115 -0.87 1.50 -3.03
C VAL A 115 0.51 0.98 -2.67
N ALA A 116 1.05 0.11 -3.52
CA ALA A 116 2.45 -0.26 -3.46
C ALA A 116 3.31 1.02 -3.44
N GLU A 117 4.40 1.03 -2.68
CA GLU A 117 5.52 1.96 -2.88
C GLU A 117 5.66 2.20 -4.39
N PRO A 118 5.59 3.46 -4.86
CA PRO A 118 5.31 3.72 -6.25
C PRO A 118 6.34 3.02 -7.13
N VAL A 119 5.85 2.05 -7.91
CA VAL A 119 6.66 1.16 -8.72
C VAL A 119 7.52 2.01 -9.64
N GLU A 120 8.82 1.97 -9.42
CA GLU A 120 9.78 2.54 -10.36
C GLU A 120 9.55 1.86 -11.72
N THR A 121 9.17 2.65 -12.71
CA THR A 121 8.87 2.15 -14.06
C THR A 121 9.77 2.87 -15.05
N GLU A 122 10.31 2.15 -16.03
CA GLU A 122 10.94 2.79 -17.19
C GLU A 122 9.85 3.23 -18.17
N LEU A 123 9.75 4.54 -18.39
CA LEU A 123 8.82 5.14 -19.35
C LEU A 123 9.61 5.90 -20.41
N ALA A 124 9.17 5.83 -21.66
CA ALA A 124 9.67 6.74 -22.70
C ALA A 124 9.41 8.19 -22.28
N ALA A 125 10.37 9.09 -22.50
CA ALA A 125 10.31 10.48 -22.05
C ALA A 125 9.02 11.21 -22.44
N VAL A 126 8.46 10.91 -23.62
CA VAL A 126 7.20 11.51 -24.11
C VAL A 126 5.97 11.15 -23.27
N MET A 127 6.05 10.08 -22.48
CA MET A 127 4.98 9.59 -21.62
C MET A 127 5.03 10.17 -20.19
N VAL A 128 6.02 11.03 -19.90
CA VAL A 128 6.17 11.68 -18.60
C VAL A 128 5.17 12.83 -18.49
N HIS A 129 4.56 12.97 -17.32
CA HIS A 129 3.57 14.00 -17.01
C HIS A 129 3.98 14.83 -15.79
N PRO A 130 3.54 16.11 -15.72
CA PRO A 130 3.70 16.92 -14.52
C PRO A 130 3.15 16.23 -13.25
N GLY A 131 3.84 16.40 -12.13
CA GLY A 131 3.52 15.75 -10.85
C GLY A 131 4.15 14.36 -10.65
N GLN A 132 4.81 13.81 -11.67
CA GLN A 132 5.65 12.61 -11.55
C GLN A 132 7.06 12.97 -11.04
N TYR A 133 7.81 11.96 -10.58
CA TYR A 133 9.22 12.09 -10.23
C TYR A 133 10.08 11.30 -11.21
N VAL A 134 11.18 11.90 -11.66
CA VAL A 134 12.19 11.27 -12.53
C VAL A 134 13.53 11.14 -11.81
N ARG A 135 14.28 10.07 -12.09
CA ARG A 135 15.64 9.88 -11.56
C ARG A 135 16.65 10.57 -12.48
N VAL A 136 17.27 11.66 -12.00
CA VAL A 136 18.24 12.46 -12.76
C VAL A 136 19.48 12.71 -11.91
N TRP A 137 20.66 12.42 -12.45
CA TRP A 137 21.96 12.52 -11.75
C TRP A 137 21.98 11.83 -10.36
N GLY A 138 21.28 10.71 -10.23
CA GLY A 138 21.21 9.98 -8.95
C GLY A 138 20.32 10.63 -7.89
N ALA A 139 19.51 11.64 -8.23
CA ALA A 139 18.51 12.23 -7.35
C ALA A 139 17.11 12.10 -7.96
N TRP A 140 16.09 12.09 -7.11
CA TRP A 140 14.70 12.21 -7.54
C TRP A 140 14.34 13.69 -7.73
N ARG A 141 13.68 14.00 -8.84
CA ARG A 141 13.25 15.35 -9.19
C ARG A 141 11.78 15.37 -9.58
N ALA A 142 11.02 16.27 -8.99
CA ALA A 142 9.62 16.45 -9.37
C ALA A 142 9.55 17.14 -10.73
N VAL A 143 8.73 16.60 -11.63
CA VAL A 143 8.45 17.19 -12.94
C VAL A 143 7.38 18.25 -12.76
N LEU A 144 7.74 19.51 -12.96
CA LEU A 144 6.84 20.65 -12.85
C LEU A 144 6.08 20.90 -14.15
N ASP A 145 6.73 20.66 -15.29
CA ASP A 145 6.16 20.87 -16.63
C ASP A 145 6.83 19.95 -17.66
N VAL A 146 6.10 19.63 -18.73
CA VAL A 146 6.55 18.79 -19.84
C VAL A 146 6.08 19.37 -21.16
N HIS A 147 7.00 19.64 -22.07
CA HIS A 147 6.66 20.02 -23.44
C HIS A 147 7.53 19.29 -24.45
N THR A 148 7.04 19.21 -25.69
CA THR A 148 7.75 18.57 -26.80
C THR A 148 8.18 19.63 -27.80
N GLU A 149 9.46 19.61 -28.13
CA GLU A 149 10.05 20.43 -29.19
C GLU A 149 10.28 19.53 -30.41
N GLN A 150 9.71 19.91 -31.55
CA GLN A 150 9.90 19.18 -32.80
C GLN A 150 11.09 19.77 -33.58
N HIS A 151 12.03 18.92 -33.99
CA HIS A 151 13.03 19.31 -34.98
C HIS A 151 12.58 18.97 -36.40
N GLU A 152 13.13 19.69 -37.38
CA GLU A 152 12.87 19.56 -38.83
C GLU A 152 13.09 18.11 -39.37
N SER A 153 13.76 17.25 -38.60
CA SER A 153 14.17 15.88 -38.95
C SER A 153 13.25 14.75 -38.43
N HIS A 154 12.01 15.04 -38.01
CA HIS A 154 11.10 14.10 -37.32
C HIS A 154 11.54 13.67 -35.90
N GLU A 155 12.67 14.17 -35.42
CA GLU A 155 13.21 13.85 -34.10
C GLU A 155 12.57 14.75 -33.05
N SER A 156 11.77 14.18 -32.15
CA SER A 156 11.06 14.93 -31.11
C SER A 156 11.90 14.92 -29.83
N THR A 157 12.18 16.10 -29.30
CA THR A 157 12.85 16.27 -28.01
C THR A 157 11.81 16.58 -26.95
N VAL A 158 11.87 15.87 -25.83
CA VAL A 158 11.04 16.15 -24.66
C VAL A 158 11.87 16.97 -23.68
N VAL A 159 11.27 18.05 -23.20
CA VAL A 159 11.89 18.94 -22.21
C VAL A 159 11.07 18.87 -20.92
N LEU A 160 11.73 18.45 -19.84
CA LEU A 160 11.14 18.36 -18.50
C LEU A 160 11.66 19.51 -17.63
N THR A 161 10.77 20.35 -17.14
CA THR A 161 11.10 21.32 -16.09
C THR A 161 11.08 20.61 -14.74
N LEU A 162 12.18 20.72 -13.99
CA LEU A 162 12.37 20.04 -12.71
C LEU A 162 12.25 21.04 -11.54
N ASP A 163 11.93 20.53 -10.36
CA ASP A 163 11.91 21.30 -9.11
C ASP A 163 13.28 21.86 -8.73
N GLU A 164 14.35 21.10 -9.00
CA GLU A 164 15.73 21.49 -8.77
C GLU A 164 16.64 21.13 -9.95
N GLY A 165 17.57 22.03 -10.26
CA GLY A 165 18.57 21.84 -11.32
C GLY A 165 18.09 22.28 -12.71
N PRO A 166 18.89 22.05 -13.75
CA PRO A 166 18.53 22.44 -15.10
C PRO A 166 17.45 21.51 -15.68
N ALA A 167 16.66 22.04 -16.62
CA ALA A 167 15.67 21.25 -17.35
C ALA A 167 16.32 20.06 -18.07
N LEU A 168 15.70 18.89 -17.96
CA LEU A 168 16.16 17.69 -18.65
C LEU A 168 15.69 17.72 -20.10
N ARG A 169 16.61 17.54 -21.04
CA ARG A 169 16.32 17.43 -22.48
C ARG A 169 16.75 16.06 -22.96
N VAL A 170 15.80 15.29 -23.48
CA VAL A 170 16.03 13.91 -23.94
C VAL A 170 15.21 13.62 -25.18
N HIS A 171 15.64 12.62 -25.94
CA HIS A 171 14.86 12.13 -27.08
C HIS A 171 13.51 11.59 -26.59
N ALA A 172 12.44 11.76 -27.37
CA ALA A 172 11.09 11.35 -27.00
C ALA A 172 10.97 9.86 -26.59
N THR A 173 11.83 9.00 -27.15
CA THR A 173 11.86 7.56 -26.86
C THR A 173 12.85 7.15 -25.76
N GLU A 174 13.63 8.09 -25.22
CA GLU A 174 14.61 7.79 -24.18
C GLU A 174 13.90 7.24 -22.93
N PRO A 175 14.29 6.06 -22.41
CA PRO A 175 13.69 5.52 -21.21
C PRO A 175 14.16 6.31 -19.98
N LEU A 176 13.21 6.76 -19.16
CA LEU A 176 13.45 7.40 -17.88
C LEU A 176 12.88 6.55 -16.74
N THR A 177 13.60 6.44 -15.64
CA THR A 177 13.06 5.83 -14.40
C THR A 177 12.11 6.83 -13.74
N VAL A 178 10.82 6.47 -13.70
CA VAL A 178 9.73 7.32 -13.22
C VAL A 178 9.06 6.71 -12.01
N ARG A 179 8.67 7.56 -11.07
CA ARG A 179 7.90 7.21 -9.88
C ARG A 179 6.69 8.13 -9.76
N ARG A 180 5.50 7.56 -9.52
CA ARG A 180 4.29 8.36 -9.22
C ARG A 180 4.37 8.87 -7.79
N ARG A 181 3.84 10.07 -7.52
CA ARG A 181 3.62 10.49 -6.14
C ARG A 181 2.61 9.50 -5.53
N GLY A 182 2.95 8.85 -4.42
CA GLY A 182 1.94 8.15 -3.64
C GLY A 182 0.92 9.19 -3.20
N ASP A 183 -0.33 9.03 -3.61
CA ASP A 183 -1.42 9.80 -3.05
C ASP A 183 -1.46 9.47 -1.55
N GLY A 184 -1.14 10.48 -0.73
CA GLY A 184 -0.93 10.35 0.71
C GLY A 184 -2.20 10.12 1.50
#